data_AF-A0A363TE99-F1
#
_entry.id   AF-A0A363TE99-F1
#
_cell.length_a   1.000
_cell.length_b   1.000
_cell.length_c   1.000
_cell.angle_alpha   90.00
_cell.angle_beta   90.00
_cell.angle_gamma   90.00
#
_symmetry.space_group_name_H-M   'P 1'
#
loop_
_entity.id
_entity.type
_entity.pdbx_description
1 polymer ?
#
loop_
_entity_poly.entity_id
_entity_poly.type
_entity_poly.pdbx_seq_one_letter_code
_entity_poly.pdbx_strand_id
1 'polypeptide(L)'
;MPAAAVALSPAQLSQVCARGRRSARRCSAAPPVPGAAAVIVQDPGETAPMPAEALAELYGLTLAESRVLEHIGQGETPQEAAERLGISLTTVKTHLQRIFAKTETTRQADLVRLVTRATPPVRR
;
A
#
# COMPACT_ATOMS: atom_id res chain seq x y z
N MET A 1 7.37 -24.10 17.56
CA MET A 1 5.94 -24.48 17.71
C MET A 1 5.84 -25.18 19.06
N PRO A 2 5.10 -24.66 20.07
CA PRO A 2 3.70 -24.21 20.05
C PRO A 2 3.56 -22.70 20.42
N ALA A 3 2.51 -21.93 20.10
CA ALA A 3 1.04 -22.09 20.21
C ALA A 3 0.51 -22.03 21.66
N ALA A 4 0.20 -20.82 22.12
CA ALA A 4 -0.68 -20.48 23.26
C ALA A 4 -1.23 -19.05 22.98
N ALA A 5 -2.51 -18.78 22.71
CA ALA A 5 -3.76 -19.06 23.42
C ALA A 5 -3.87 -18.35 24.79
N VAL A 6 -4.51 -17.16 24.80
CA VAL A 6 -5.29 -16.53 25.89
C VAL A 6 -6.29 -15.59 25.18
N ALA A 7 -7.56 -15.96 24.98
CA ALA A 7 -8.68 -16.00 25.91
C ALA A 7 -9.21 -14.61 26.33
N LEU A 8 -10.47 -14.31 25.96
CA LEU A 8 -11.55 -13.88 26.86
C LEU A 8 -12.90 -13.80 26.10
N SER A 9 -13.75 -14.78 26.42
CA SER A 9 -15.19 -14.74 26.78
C SER A 9 -16.21 -13.73 26.22
N PRO A 10 -17.51 -14.08 26.29
CA PRO A 10 -18.57 -13.65 25.37
C PRO A 10 -19.60 -12.69 26.00
N ALA A 11 -20.46 -12.14 25.11
CA ALA A 11 -21.69 -11.38 25.39
C ALA A 11 -21.47 -9.93 25.87
N GLN A 12 -22.03 -8.89 25.24
CA GLN A 12 -23.42 -8.73 24.80
C GLN A 12 -23.47 -8.17 23.35
N LEU A 13 -24.07 -8.88 22.39
CA LEU A 13 -25.47 -8.72 21.98
C LEU A 13 -25.90 -7.26 21.72
N SER A 14 -25.73 -6.80 20.49
CA SER A 14 -26.89 -6.64 19.60
C SER A 14 -26.46 -6.43 18.15
N GLN A 15 -27.04 -7.22 17.24
CA GLN A 15 -27.34 -6.88 15.83
C GLN A 15 -26.13 -6.51 14.94
N VAL A 16 -25.71 -7.26 13.92
CA VAL A 16 -26.50 -7.98 12.90
C VAL A 16 -25.60 -9.03 12.22
N CYS A 17 -26.11 -10.26 12.15
CA CYS A 17 -25.84 -11.35 11.22
C CYS A 17 -24.45 -11.47 10.55
N ALA A 18 -23.42 -11.84 11.32
CA ALA A 18 -22.28 -12.56 10.79
C ALA A 18 -22.50 -14.07 10.93
N ARG A 19 -22.67 -14.77 9.78
CA ARG A 19 -22.05 -16.06 9.43
C ARG A 19 -22.91 -16.83 8.43
N GLY A 20 -22.55 -16.69 7.16
CA GLY A 20 -22.91 -17.61 6.09
C GLY A 20 -21.74 -17.69 5.12
N ARG A 21 -21.02 -18.83 5.15
CA ARG A 21 -20.18 -19.23 4.02
C ARG A 21 -21.09 -19.26 2.77
N ARG A 22 -20.57 -18.78 1.64
CA ARG A 22 -21.25 -18.57 0.34
C ARG A 22 -22.14 -17.34 0.30
N SER A 23 -21.62 -16.28 -0.31
CA SER A 23 -22.07 -15.92 -1.66
C SER A 23 -21.15 -14.81 -2.13
N ALA A 24 -20.46 -15.04 -3.24
CA ALA A 24 -20.18 -13.96 -4.18
C ALA A 24 -21.53 -13.31 -4.48
N ARG A 25 -21.89 -12.28 -3.71
CA ARG A 25 -22.90 -11.35 -4.17
C ARG A 25 -22.27 -10.75 -5.41
N ARG A 26 -22.66 -11.31 -6.56
CA ARG A 26 -22.61 -10.61 -7.83
C ARG A 26 -23.05 -9.19 -7.53
N CYS A 27 -22.11 -8.26 -7.58
CA CYS A 27 -22.45 -6.93 -8.02
C CYS A 27 -23.05 -7.15 -9.41
N SER A 28 -24.37 -7.16 -9.50
CA SER A 28 -25.02 -7.00 -10.78
C SER A 28 -24.56 -5.64 -11.27
N ALA A 29 -23.56 -5.62 -12.15
CA ALA A 29 -23.20 -4.42 -12.88
C ALA A 29 -24.47 -3.97 -13.60
N ALA A 30 -25.11 -2.95 -13.06
CA ALA A 30 -26.25 -2.31 -13.71
C ALA A 30 -25.78 -1.86 -15.10
N PRO A 31 -26.60 -2.00 -16.14
CA PRO A 31 -26.23 -1.53 -17.47
C PRO A 31 -25.85 -0.05 -17.39
N PRO A 32 -24.80 0.39 -18.11
CA PRO A 32 -24.35 1.77 -18.04
C PRO A 32 -25.48 2.70 -18.49
N VAL A 33 -26.07 3.41 -17.55
CA VAL A 33 -26.94 4.55 -17.86
C VAL A 33 -26.06 5.70 -18.34
N PRO A 34 -26.44 6.45 -19.39
CA PRO A 34 -25.69 7.62 -19.81
C PRO A 34 -25.60 8.61 -18.63
N GLY A 35 -24.37 8.83 -18.13
CA GLY A 35 -24.10 9.64 -16.92
C GLY A 35 -23.61 8.85 -15.70
N ALA A 36 -23.37 7.54 -15.78
CA ALA A 36 -22.83 6.77 -14.66
C ALA A 36 -21.31 7.00 -14.47
N ALA A 37 -20.91 7.36 -13.25
CA ALA A 37 -19.51 7.36 -12.80
C ALA A 37 -19.25 6.08 -11.99
N ALA A 38 -18.14 5.40 -12.27
CA ALA A 38 -17.71 4.25 -11.47
C ALA A 38 -16.77 4.74 -10.34
N VAL A 39 -17.12 4.44 -9.10
CA VAL A 39 -16.26 4.68 -7.93
C VAL A 39 -15.62 3.36 -7.55
N ILE A 40 -14.30 3.28 -7.64
CA ILE A 40 -13.53 2.11 -7.22
C ILE A 40 -13.09 2.37 -5.78
N VAL A 41 -13.67 1.64 -4.83
CA VAL A 41 -13.26 1.65 -3.43
C VAL A 41 -12.37 0.42 -3.23
N GLN A 42 -11.08 0.64 -2.95
CA GLN A 42 -10.16 -0.42 -2.57
C GLN A 42 -10.14 -0.54 -1.05
N ASP A 43 -10.43 -1.74 -0.56
CA ASP A 43 -10.31 -2.08 0.85
C ASP A 43 -8.80 -2.21 1.19
N PRO A 44 -8.28 -1.46 2.18
CA PRO A 44 -6.85 -1.50 2.52
C PRO A 44 -6.40 -2.84 3.13
N GLY A 45 -7.30 -3.82 3.31
CA GLY A 45 -7.03 -5.10 3.95
C GLY A 45 -6.68 -6.28 3.02
N GLU A 46 -6.88 -6.18 1.70
CA GLU A 46 -6.47 -7.22 0.75
C GLU A 46 -5.08 -6.89 0.18
N THR A 47 -4.26 -7.92 0.02
CA THR A 47 -2.85 -7.91 -0.43
C THR A 47 -2.69 -7.39 -1.86
N ALA A 48 -3.04 -6.12 -2.09
CA ALA A 48 -2.63 -5.37 -3.26
C ALA A 48 -1.10 -5.20 -3.20
N PRO A 49 -0.39 -5.27 -4.35
CA PRO A 49 1.01 -4.92 -4.38
C PRO A 49 1.15 -3.53 -3.77
N MET A 50 2.05 -3.42 -2.80
CA MET A 50 2.30 -2.15 -2.13
C MET A 50 2.61 -1.12 -3.21
N PRO A 51 2.10 0.13 -3.11
CA PRO A 51 2.28 1.13 -4.16
C PRO A 51 3.76 1.30 -4.56
N ALA A 52 4.70 1.05 -3.63
CA ALA A 52 6.12 1.01 -3.89
C ALA A 52 6.58 -0.07 -4.91
N GLU A 53 5.98 -1.26 -4.94
CA GLU A 53 6.33 -2.34 -5.88
C GLU A 53 5.86 -2.01 -7.31
N ALA A 54 4.62 -1.54 -7.44
CA ALA A 54 4.09 -1.10 -8.73
C ALA A 54 4.89 0.09 -9.30
N LEU A 55 5.28 1.03 -8.43
CA LEU A 55 6.16 2.14 -8.78
C LEU A 55 7.58 1.68 -9.13
N ALA A 56 8.06 0.63 -8.49
CA ALA A 56 9.37 0.06 -8.81
C ALA A 56 9.42 -0.49 -10.23
N GLU A 57 8.39 -1.21 -10.66
CA GLU A 57 8.29 -1.68 -12.04
C GLU A 57 8.17 -0.51 -13.02
N LEU A 58 7.33 0.49 -12.70
CA LEU A 58 7.08 1.64 -13.58
C LEU A 58 8.34 2.51 -13.81
N TYR A 59 9.14 2.73 -12.76
CA TYR A 59 10.31 3.60 -12.79
C TYR A 59 11.64 2.84 -12.82
N GLY A 60 11.62 1.51 -12.96
CA GLY A 60 12.82 0.67 -12.97
C GLY A 60 13.64 0.78 -11.68
N LEU A 61 12.97 0.85 -10.52
CA LEU A 61 13.64 0.88 -9.22
C LEU A 61 14.20 -0.49 -8.88
N THR A 62 15.38 -0.50 -8.27
CA THR A 62 15.97 -1.72 -7.72
C THR A 62 15.26 -2.12 -6.44
N LEU A 63 15.40 -3.38 -6.04
CA LEU A 63 14.79 -3.92 -4.82
C LEU A 63 15.18 -3.13 -3.55
N ALA A 64 16.41 -2.61 -3.49
CA ALA A 64 16.86 -1.75 -2.39
C ALA A 64 16.20 -0.35 -2.43
N GLU A 65 16.02 0.22 -3.63
CA GLU A 65 15.35 1.51 -3.81
C GLU A 65 13.87 1.43 -3.45
N SER A 66 13.18 0.34 -3.83
CA SER A 66 11.77 0.11 -3.48
C SER A 66 11.54 0.04 -1.98
N ARG A 67 12.44 -0.63 -1.23
CA ARG A 67 12.39 -0.68 0.23
C ARG A 67 12.54 0.70 0.87
N VAL A 68 13.46 1.52 0.35
CA VAL A 68 13.61 2.90 0.81
C VAL A 68 12.36 3.73 0.47
N LEU A 69 11.83 3.59 -0.75
CA LEU A 69 10.63 4.28 -1.20
C LEU A 69 9.40 3.95 -0.33
N GLU A 70 9.27 2.70 0.09
CA GLU A 70 8.18 2.24 0.96
C GLU A 70 8.14 3.01 2.28
N HIS A 71 9.27 3.06 3.00
CA HIS A 71 9.40 3.78 4.27
C HIS A 71 9.14 5.28 4.10
N ILE A 72 9.74 5.87 3.06
CA ILE A 72 9.56 7.30 2.77
C ILE A 72 8.11 7.60 2.38
N GLY A 73 7.45 6.71 1.63
CA GLY A 73 6.05 6.82 1.24
C GLY A 73 5.07 6.72 2.41
N GLN A 74 5.46 6.05 3.51
CA GLN A 74 4.74 6.05 4.79
C GLN A 74 4.91 7.38 5.57
N GLY A 75 5.72 8.31 5.06
CA GLY A 75 5.99 9.60 5.69
C GLY A 75 7.17 9.58 6.67
N GLU A 76 7.92 8.48 6.74
CA GLU A 76 9.11 8.39 7.59
C GLU A 76 10.22 9.33 7.11
N THR A 77 11.04 9.77 8.05
CA THR A 77 12.26 10.51 7.76
C THR A 77 13.36 9.57 7.23
N PRO A 78 14.36 10.09 6.49
CA PRO A 78 15.49 9.27 6.06
C PRO A 78 16.27 8.61 7.19
N GLN A 79 16.21 9.18 8.40
CA GLN A 79 16.86 8.63 9.58
C GLN A 79 16.08 7.44 10.15
N GLU A 80 14.75 7.57 10.29
CA GLU A 80 13.88 6.45 10.67
C GLU A 80 13.96 5.30 9.67
N ALA A 81 13.96 5.62 8.36
CA ALA A 81 14.13 4.60 7.32
C ALA A 81 15.49 3.88 7.43
N ALA A 82 16.56 4.60 7.80
CA ALA A 82 17.88 4.01 8.02
C ALA A 82 17.87 3.04 9.20
N GLU A 83 17.23 3.42 10.30
CA GLU A 83 17.07 2.60 11.50
C GLU A 83 16.23 1.34 11.21
N ARG A 84 15.10 1.48 10.51
CA ARG A 84 14.21 0.35 10.18
C ARG A 84 14.84 -0.64 9.21
N LEU A 85 15.61 -0.15 8.23
CA LEU A 85 16.29 -0.99 7.24
C LEU A 85 17.65 -1.52 7.74
N GLY A 86 18.15 -1.04 8.88
CA GLY A 86 19.45 -1.46 9.42
C GLY A 86 20.64 -1.03 8.54
N ILE A 87 20.53 0.09 7.84
CA ILE A 87 21.57 0.63 6.94
C ILE A 87 21.98 2.04 7.36
N SER A 88 23.11 2.53 6.84
CA SER A 88 23.59 3.88 7.18
C SER A 88 22.70 4.97 6.56
N LEU A 89 22.57 6.11 7.24
CA LEU A 89 21.89 7.29 6.70
C LEU A 89 22.48 7.74 5.35
N THR A 90 23.79 7.61 5.18
CA THR A 90 24.46 7.93 3.91
C THR A 90 23.97 7.01 2.78
N THR A 91 23.81 5.71 3.06
CA THR A 91 23.27 4.73 2.11
C THR A 91 21.83 5.08 1.72
N VAL A 92 20.98 5.42 2.70
CA VAL A 92 19.60 5.88 2.43
C VAL A 92 19.60 7.13 1.54
N LYS A 93 20.44 8.13 1.85
CA LYS A 93 20.56 9.34 1.03
C LYS A 93 20.99 9.04 -0.41
N THR A 94 21.93 8.11 -0.60
CA THR A 94 22.34 7.67 -1.95
C THR A 94 21.20 6.97 -2.70
N HIS A 95 20.44 6.10 -2.03
CA HIS A 95 19.25 5.48 -2.63
C HIS A 95 18.20 6.54 -2.99
N LEU A 96 17.93 7.50 -2.11
CA LEU A 96 17.02 8.61 -2.37
C LEU A 96 17.44 9.45 -3.58
N GLN A 97 18.73 9.78 -3.73
CA GLN A 97 19.21 10.50 -4.91
C GLN A 97 18.95 9.74 -6.22
N ARG A 98 19.14 8.42 -6.22
CA ARG A 98 18.84 7.58 -7.39
C ARG A 98 17.34 7.50 -7.65
N ILE A 99 16.53 7.38 -6.61
CA ILE A 99 15.06 7.39 -6.72
C ILE A 99 14.59 8.72 -7.30
N PHE A 100 15.09 9.85 -6.80
CA PHE A 100 14.79 11.19 -7.32
C PHE A 100 15.13 11.31 -8.81
N ALA A 101 16.31 10.83 -9.23
CA ALA A 101 16.69 10.82 -10.63
C ALA A 101 15.77 9.93 -11.50
N LYS A 102 15.37 8.76 -11.00
CA LYS A 102 14.51 7.81 -11.75
C LYS A 102 13.04 8.23 -11.80
N THR A 103 12.56 8.91 -10.77
CA THR A 103 11.15 9.35 -10.64
C THR A 103 10.94 10.80 -11.10
N GLU A 104 12.03 11.48 -11.52
CA GLU A 104 12.03 12.89 -11.90
C GLU A 104 11.48 13.82 -10.79
N THR A 105 11.67 13.43 -9.53
CA THR A 105 11.25 14.23 -8.36
C THR A 105 12.45 14.87 -7.69
N THR A 106 12.25 16.00 -7.03
CA THR A 106 13.34 16.76 -6.38
C THR A 106 13.18 16.90 -4.87
N ARG A 107 11.96 16.68 -4.35
CA ARG A 107 11.65 16.79 -2.93
C ARG A 107 11.02 15.51 -2.42
N GLN A 108 11.33 15.16 -1.17
CA GLN A 108 10.71 14.01 -0.50
C GLN A 108 9.17 14.11 -0.50
N ALA A 109 8.61 15.31 -0.30
CA ALA A 109 7.16 15.53 -0.35
C ALA A 109 6.56 15.17 -1.72
N ASP A 110 7.26 15.40 -2.83
CA ASP A 110 6.79 15.03 -4.16
C ASP A 110 6.83 13.52 -4.37
N LEU A 111 7.83 12.85 -3.80
CA LEU A 111 7.92 11.40 -3.79
C LEU A 111 6.77 10.76 -2.98
N VAL A 112 6.48 11.30 -1.80
CA VAL A 112 5.31 10.89 -0.99
C VAL A 112 4.02 11.08 -1.77
N ARG A 113 3.82 12.25 -2.40
CA ARG A 113 2.64 12.52 -3.24
C ARG A 113 2.53 11.55 -4.41
N LEU A 114 3.65 11.17 -5.01
CA LEU A 114 3.70 10.20 -6.10
C LEU A 114 3.24 8.81 -5.60
N VAL A 115 3.72 8.37 -4.43
CA VAL A 115 3.27 7.12 -3.79
C VAL A 115 1.78 7.17 -3.44
N THR A 116 1.28 8.26 -2.87
CA THR A 116 -0.14 8.40 -2.53
C THR A 116 -1.05 8.48 -3.76
N ARG A 117 -0.55 8.99 -4.89
CA ARG A 117 -1.29 9.11 -6.16
C ARG A 117 -1.20 7.87 -7.04
N ALA A 118 -0.21 7.01 -6.82
CA ALA A 118 -0.05 5.76 -7.51
C ALA A 118 -1.21 4.83 -7.12
N THR A 119 -2.35 5.03 -7.79
CA THR A 119 -3.46 4.09 -7.73
C THR A 119 -2.94 2.80 -8.34
N PRO A 120 -2.98 1.67 -7.62
CA PRO A 120 -2.45 0.41 -8.15
C PRO A 120 -3.15 0.09 -9.48
N PRO A 121 -2.42 -0.44 -10.48
CA PRO A 121 -2.99 -0.73 -11.78
C PRO A 121 -4.11 -1.76 -11.64
N VAL A 122 -5.32 -1.38 -12.03
CA VAL A 122 -6.49 -2.27 -12.10
C VAL A 122 -6.22 -3.28 -13.22
N ARG A 123 -5.67 -4.45 -12.87
CA ARG A 123 -5.54 -5.57 -13.82
C ARG A 123 -6.96 -6.08 -14.12
N ARG A 124 -7.42 -5.83 -15.34
CA ARG A 124 -8.67 -6.36 -15.89
C ARG A 124 -8.55 -7.83 -16.26
#